data_AF-A0A7X7XSY6-F1
#
_entry.id   AF-A0A7X7XSY6-F1
#
_cell.length_a   1.000
_cell.length_b   1.000
_cell.length_c   1.000
_cell.angle_alpha   90.00
_cell.angle_beta   90.00
_cell.angle_gamma   90.00
#
_symmetry.space_group_name_H-M   'P 1'
#
loop_
_entity.id
_entity.type
_entity.pdbx_description
1 polymer ?
#
loop_
_entity_poly.entity_id
_entity_poly.type
_entity_poly.pdbx_seq_one_letter_code
_entity_poly.pdbx_strand_id
1 'polypeptide(L)'
;HSVSDLSKECEKIDKDFESLRKEILILDKYYIPTRYPNGLPGGIPAEVFTERDSFEAITLSEKALKFIFEKKKELKENFDKK
;
A
#
# COMPACT_ATOMS: atom_id res chain seq x y z
N HIS A 1 7.85 4.20 6.55
CA HIS A 1 7.09 3.15 7.25
C HIS A 1 6.62 2.14 6.22
N SER A 2 6.62 0.85 6.55
CA SER A 2 6.20 -0.23 5.64
C SER A 2 4.68 -0.40 5.67
N VAL A 3 4.02 -0.38 4.52
CA VAL A 3 2.59 -0.71 4.42
C VAL A 3 2.35 -2.18 4.74
N SER A 4 3.30 -3.06 4.42
CA SER A 4 3.22 -4.47 4.77
C SER A 4 3.18 -4.70 6.28
N ASP A 5 4.06 -4.03 7.03
CA ASP A 5 4.10 -4.14 8.50
C ASP A 5 2.82 -3.57 9.12
N LEU A 6 2.36 -2.41 8.64
CA LEU A 6 1.11 -1.81 9.12
C LEU A 6 -0.09 -2.75 8.87
N SER A 7 -0.23 -3.31 7.68
CA SER A 7 -1.30 -4.27 7.38
C SER A 7 -1.17 -5.55 8.21
N LYS A 8 0.05 -6.00 8.52
CA LYS A 8 0.27 -7.16 9.40
C LYS A 8 -0.15 -6.90 10.84
N GLU A 9 0.03 -5.69 11.34
CA GLU A 9 -0.48 -5.32 12.66
C GLU A 9 -2.02 -5.27 12.66
N CYS A 10 -2.64 -4.70 11.62
CA CYS A 10 -4.10 -4.68 11.47
C CYS A 10 -4.70 -6.10 11.33
N GLU A 11 -3.98 -7.04 10.68
CA GLU A 11 -4.40 -8.44 10.53
C GLU A 11 -4.71 -9.13 11.87
N LYS A 12 -4.08 -8.68 12.97
CA LYS A 12 -4.32 -9.21 14.31
C LYS A 12 -5.73 -8.91 14.83
N ILE A 13 -6.38 -7.90 14.27
CA ILE A 13 -7.72 -7.42 14.65
C ILE A 13 -8.74 -7.84 13.58
N ASP A 14 -8.39 -7.67 12.30
CA ASP A 14 -9.26 -7.97 11.15
C ASP A 14 -8.49 -8.73 10.08
N LYS A 15 -8.88 -9.99 9.84
CA LYS A 15 -8.19 -10.90 8.94
C LYS A 15 -8.21 -10.49 7.47
N ASP A 16 -9.13 -9.60 7.07
CA ASP A 16 -9.18 -9.13 5.68
C ASP A 16 -7.93 -8.32 5.28
N PHE A 17 -7.21 -7.78 6.27
CA PHE A 17 -5.92 -7.12 6.03
C PHE A 17 -4.81 -8.08 5.55
N GLU A 18 -4.96 -9.40 5.73
CA GLU A 18 -4.02 -10.38 5.17
C GLU A 18 -4.04 -10.33 3.63
N SER A 19 -5.24 -10.34 3.06
CA SER A 19 -5.47 -10.27 1.62
C SER A 19 -4.98 -8.93 1.08
N LEU A 20 -5.33 -7.82 1.74
CA LEU A 20 -4.83 -6.50 1.35
C LEU A 20 -3.29 -6.46 1.35
N ARG A 21 -2.65 -6.94 2.43
CA ARG A 21 -1.18 -6.92 2.55
C ARG A 21 -0.51 -7.60 1.37
N LYS A 22 -0.99 -8.79 0.98
CA LYS A 22 -0.43 -9.59 -0.13
C LYS A 22 -0.47 -8.86 -1.46
N GLU A 23 -1.37 -7.91 -1.62
CA GLU A 23 -1.52 -7.13 -2.84
C GLU A 23 -0.68 -5.85 -2.80
N ILE A 24 -0.62 -5.19 -1.65
CA ILE A 24 -0.02 -3.84 -1.55
C ILE A 24 1.43 -3.83 -1.08
N LEU A 25 2.00 -4.95 -0.61
CA LEU A 25 3.38 -4.97 -0.09
C LEU A 25 4.43 -4.52 -1.11
N ILE A 26 4.12 -4.62 -2.40
CA ILE A 26 5.01 -4.17 -3.48
C ILE A 26 5.24 -2.65 -3.42
N LEU A 27 4.29 -1.88 -2.87
CA LEU A 27 4.41 -0.43 -2.72
C LEU A 27 5.59 -0.03 -1.81
N ASP A 28 6.01 -0.90 -0.88
CA ASP A 28 7.18 -0.65 -0.04
C ASP A 28 8.47 -0.55 -0.88
N LYS A 29 8.53 -1.27 -2.01
CA LYS A 29 9.67 -1.20 -2.94
C LYS A 29 9.80 0.16 -3.61
N TYR A 30 8.73 0.93 -3.70
CA TYR A 30 8.74 2.27 -4.28
C TYR A 30 9.13 3.36 -3.27
N TYR A 31 9.38 3.03 -1.99
CA TYR A 31 9.62 4.05 -0.97
C TYR A 31 11.01 4.72 -1.06
N ILE A 32 12.08 3.95 -1.22
CA ILE A 32 13.47 4.47 -1.26
C ILE A 32 13.99 4.65 -2.70
N PRO A 33 13.91 3.64 -3.59
CA PRO A 33 14.58 3.68 -4.89
C PRO A 33 14.03 4.74 -5.84
N THR A 34 12.79 5.19 -5.66
CA THR A 34 12.17 6.27 -6.47
C THR A 34 12.76 7.66 -6.19
N ARG A 35 13.52 7.82 -5.09
CA ARG A 35 14.00 9.13 -4.62
C ARG A 35 15.52 9.29 -4.72
N TYR A 36 16.27 8.19 -4.64
CA TYR A 36 17.72 8.26 -4.52
C TYR A 36 18.41 7.28 -5.49
N PRO A 37 19.34 7.76 -6.34
CA PRO A 37 20.09 6.91 -7.28
C PRO A 37 20.88 5.78 -6.60
N ASN A 38 21.32 5.96 -5.36
CA ASN A 38 22.04 4.93 -4.60
C ASN A 38 21.16 3.71 -4.22
N GLY A 39 19.85 3.79 -4.42
CA GLY A 39 18.92 2.66 -4.29
C GLY A 39 18.85 1.78 -5.54
N LEU A 40 19.61 2.08 -6.59
CA LEU A 40 19.58 1.41 -7.88
C LEU A 40 20.95 0.80 -8.23
N PRO A 41 21.00 -0.31 -8.99
CA PRO A 41 22.25 -0.87 -9.49
C PRO A 41 22.93 0.04 -10.55
N GLY A 42 22.18 0.97 -11.14
CA GLY A 42 22.66 1.97 -12.09
C GLY A 42 21.53 2.90 -12.56
N GLY A 43 21.90 4.04 -13.16
CA GLY A 43 20.96 5.07 -13.63
C GLY A 43 20.40 5.95 -12.51
N ILE A 44 19.43 6.80 -12.86
CA ILE A 44 18.67 7.61 -11.90
C ILE A 44 17.19 7.19 -11.86
N PRO A 45 16.45 7.47 -10.76
CA PRO A 45 15.06 7.08 -10.64
C PRO A 45 14.17 7.50 -11.82
N ALA A 46 14.38 8.72 -12.34
CA ALA A 46 13.61 9.26 -13.47
C ALA A 46 13.79 8.50 -14.79
N GLU A 47 14.84 7.68 -14.92
CA GLU A 47 15.12 6.88 -16.12
C GLU A 47 14.67 5.43 -15.98
N VAL A 48 14.70 4.88 -14.76
CA VAL A 48 14.45 3.45 -14.53
C VAL A 48 12.99 3.13 -14.22
N PHE A 49 12.25 4.06 -13.62
CA PHE A 49 10.82 3.89 -13.35
C PHE A 49 10.00 4.31 -14.56
N THR A 50 9.15 3.42 -15.02
CA THR A 50 8.36 3.58 -16.23
C THR A 50 6.95 4.07 -15.92
N GLU A 51 6.26 4.51 -16.96
CA GLU A 51 4.82 4.82 -16.89
C GLU A 51 4.01 3.61 -16.38
N ARG A 52 4.38 2.39 -16.78
CA ARG A 52 3.74 1.16 -16.30
C ARG A 52 3.86 1.00 -14.78
N ASP A 53 5.05 1.24 -14.22
CA ASP A 53 5.26 1.16 -12.77
C ASP A 53 4.38 2.16 -12.02
N SER A 54 4.22 3.36 -12.61
CA SER A 54 3.34 4.39 -12.05
C SER A 54 1.87 3.97 -12.04
N PHE A 55 1.38 3.39 -13.13
CA PHE A 55 0.00 2.89 -13.21
C PHE A 55 -0.27 1.77 -12.22
N GLU A 56 0.67 0.83 -12.07
CA GLU A 56 0.54 -0.25 -11.10
C GLU A 56 0.54 0.29 -9.67
N ALA A 57 1.46 1.21 -9.34
CA ALA A 57 1.53 1.82 -8.02
C ALA A 57 0.25 2.61 -7.67
N ILE A 58 -0.29 3.39 -8.60
CA ILE A 58 -1.55 4.13 -8.41
C ILE A 58 -2.70 3.15 -8.19
N THR A 59 -2.84 2.14 -9.05
CA THR A 59 -3.91 1.13 -8.96
C THR A 59 -3.92 0.43 -7.60
N LEU A 60 -2.75 0.00 -7.13
CA LEU A 60 -2.62 -0.66 -5.82
C LEU A 60 -2.89 0.30 -4.66
N SER A 61 -2.49 1.57 -4.79
CA SER A 61 -2.76 2.60 -3.79
C SER A 61 -4.27 2.90 -3.69
N GLU A 62 -4.96 3.02 -4.83
CA GLU A 62 -6.41 3.19 -4.88
C GLU A 62 -7.15 2.01 -4.25
N LYS A 63 -6.68 0.78 -4.53
CA LYS A 63 -7.21 -0.43 -3.91
C LYS A 63 -7.09 -0.39 -2.38
N ALA A 64 -5.92 0.01 -1.87
CA ALA A 64 -5.70 0.18 -0.44
C ALA A 64 -6.64 1.23 0.17
N LEU A 65 -6.75 2.41 -0.46
CA LEU A 65 -7.62 3.48 0.04
C LEU A 65 -9.09 3.05 0.06
N LYS A 66 -9.57 2.40 -1.01
CA LYS A 66 -10.94 1.88 -1.09
C LYS A 66 -11.22 0.92 0.06
N PHE A 67 -10.35 -0.06 0.28
CA PHE A 67 -10.49 -1.02 1.38
C PHE A 67 -10.58 -0.32 2.74
N ILE A 68 -9.69 0.64 3.00
CA ILE A 68 -9.68 1.37 4.28
C ILE A 68 -10.95 2.21 4.46
N PHE A 69 -11.47 2.83 3.40
CA PHE A 69 -12.71 3.58 3.48
C PHE A 69 -13.92 2.69 3.77
N GLU A 70 -13.97 1.50 3.16
CA GLU A 70 -15.01 0.50 3.44
C GLU A 70 -14.95 0.05 4.90
N LYS A 71 -13.76 -0.34 5.40
CA LYS A 71 -13.57 -0.71 6.82
C LYS A 71 -13.94 0.41 7.79
N LYS A 72 -13.57 1.65 7.48
CA LYS A 72 -13.92 2.82 8.31
C LYS A 72 -15.44 3.05 8.34
N LYS A 73 -16.13 2.84 7.23
CA LYS A 73 -17.59 2.95 7.15
C LYS A 73 -18.26 1.87 8.00
N GLU A 74 -17.84 0.61 7.87
CA GLU A 74 -18.35 -0.51 8.67
C GLU A 74 -18.18 -0.26 10.17
N LEU A 75 -16.99 0.20 10.59
CA LEU A 75 -16.72 0.55 11.99
C LEU A 75 -17.65 1.65 12.51
N LYS A 76 -17.91 2.68 11.71
CA LYS A 76 -18.81 3.77 12.09
C LYS A 76 -20.26 3.29 12.23
N GLU A 77 -20.74 2.50 11.27
CA GLU A 77 -22.09 1.94 11.33
C GLU A 77 -22.30 0.99 12.52
N ASN A 78 -21.27 0.24 12.90
CA ASN A 78 -21.32 -0.62 14.09
C ASN A 78 -21.30 0.17 15.40
N PHE A 79 -20.62 1.31 15.42
CA PHE A 79 -20.62 2.21 16.57
C PHE A 79 -21.97 2.93 16.75
N ASP A 80 -22.55 3.43 15.65
CA ASP A 80 -23.83 4.17 15.68
C ASP A 80 -25.05 3.28 16.03
N LYS A 81 -24.93 1.95 15.86
CA LYS A 81 -25.97 0.96 16.22
C LYS A 81 -25.93 0.50 17.69
N LYS A 82 -24.92 0.91 18.45
CA LYS A 82 -24.66 0.46 19.82
C LYS A 82 -25.03 1.52 20.84
#